data_AF-A0A925GJZ5-F1
#
_entry.id   AF-A0A925GJZ5-F1
#
_cell.length_a   1.000
_cell.length_b   1.000
_cell.length_c   1.000
_cell.angle_alpha   90.00
_cell.angle_beta   90.00
_cell.angle_gamma   90.00
#
_symmetry.space_group_name_H-M   'P 1'
#
loop_
_entity.id
_entity.type
_entity.pdbx_description
1 polymer ?
#
loop_
_entity_poly.entity_id
_entity_poly.type
_entity_poly.pdbx_seq_one_letter_code
_entity_poly.pdbx_strand_id
1 'polypeptide(L)'
;METSNTPLEELREIRSLMERSSRFISLSGLSGIFAGVFALIGAGVAYWYLGMDWSERKYVPLTSRTYAFFFADALGVLIPSLALAVYFTTRQAKKRGQKIWDSTSRRLLVNLAIPLVAGGIFIFALLQRAPVLVAPATLIFYGLALVNA
;
A
#
# COMPACT_ATOMS: atom_id res chain seq x y z
N MET A 1 42.57 -22.10 -23.42
CA MET A 1 41.58 -21.32 -24.20
C MET A 1 41.28 -20.09 -23.37
N GLU A 2 41.99 -19.00 -23.65
CA GLU A 2 41.78 -17.72 -22.97
C GLU A 2 40.49 -17.10 -23.51
N THR A 3 39.46 -17.06 -22.67
CA THR A 3 38.26 -16.27 -22.95
C THR A 3 38.62 -14.80 -22.77
N SER A 4 39.15 -14.18 -23.82
CA SER A 4 39.23 -12.72 -23.91
C SER A 4 37.81 -12.18 -24.07
N ASN A 5 37.04 -12.14 -22.98
CA ASN A 5 35.82 -11.37 -22.92
C ASN A 5 36.22 -9.94 -23.29
N THR A 6 35.64 -9.41 -24.36
CA THR A 6 36.04 -8.08 -24.83
C THR A 6 35.71 -7.06 -23.73
N PRO A 7 36.58 -6.06 -23.44
CA PRO A 7 36.28 -5.04 -22.44
C PRO A 7 34.91 -4.35 -22.65
N LEU A 8 34.45 -4.33 -23.90
CA LEU A 8 33.12 -3.86 -24.29
C LEU A 8 31.97 -4.76 -23.79
N GLU A 9 32.14 -6.08 -23.79
CA GLU A 9 31.16 -7.02 -23.23
C GLU A 9 31.06 -6.88 -21.71
N GLU A 10 32.18 -6.73 -21.01
CA GLU A 10 32.20 -6.48 -19.58
C GLU A 10 31.54 -5.14 -19.23
N LEU A 11 31.83 -4.08 -19.98
CA LEU A 11 31.14 -2.78 -19.80
C LEU A 11 29.64 -2.87 -20.07
N ARG A 12 29.23 -3.67 -21.06
CA ARG A 12 27.81 -3.90 -21.36
C ARG A 12 27.13 -4.72 -20.26
N GLU A 13 27.83 -5.69 -19.69
CA GLU A 13 27.36 -6.49 -18.57
C GLU A 13 27.24 -5.64 -17.30
N ILE A 14 28.26 -4.85 -16.95
CA ILE A 14 28.22 -3.87 -15.86
C ILE A 14 27.05 -2.90 -16.04
N ARG A 15 26.84 -2.36 -17.24
CA ARG A 15 25.71 -1.47 -17.54
C ARG A 15 24.37 -2.17 -17.35
N SER A 16 24.25 -3.42 -17.81
CA SER A 16 23.04 -4.23 -17.62
C SER A 16 22.78 -4.58 -16.15
N LEU A 17 23.84 -4.78 -15.36
CA LEU A 17 23.76 -4.98 -13.91
C LEU A 17 23.36 -3.68 -13.20
N MET A 18 23.85 -2.52 -13.65
CA MET A 18 23.45 -1.19 -13.14
C MET A 18 21.98 -0.87 -13.48
N GLU A 19 21.52 -1.24 -14.68
CA GLU A 19 20.12 -1.15 -15.09
C GLU A 19 19.21 -2.13 -14.31
N ARG A 20 19.72 -3.30 -13.90
CA ARG A 20 19.00 -4.25 -13.05
C ARG A 20 19.03 -3.92 -11.55
N SER A 21 20.12 -3.34 -11.03
CA SER A 21 20.28 -2.99 -9.61
C SER A 21 19.53 -1.71 -9.25
N SER A 22 19.26 -0.85 -10.24
CA SER A 22 18.34 0.29 -10.13
C SER A 22 16.86 -0.11 -10.24
N ARG A 23 16.50 -1.31 -9.74
CA ARG A 23 15.11 -1.72 -9.43
C ARG A 23 14.54 -0.89 -8.26
N PHE A 24 14.58 0.43 -8.40
CA PHE A 24 13.51 1.25 -7.88
C PHE A 24 12.29 0.88 -8.72
N ILE A 25 11.36 0.18 -8.08
CA ILE A 25 9.99 0.02 -8.58
C ILE A 25 9.57 1.39 -9.11
N SER A 26 9.02 1.44 -10.33
CA SER A 26 8.60 2.68 -10.98
C SER A 26 7.43 3.40 -10.28
N LEU A 27 7.14 3.01 -9.04
CA LEU A 27 6.17 3.64 -8.17
C LEU A 27 6.59 5.09 -7.93
N SER A 28 5.68 6.01 -8.19
CA SER A 28 5.92 7.41 -7.93
C SER A 28 5.96 7.63 -6.43
N GLY A 29 7.05 8.15 -5.85
CA GLY A 29 7.08 8.49 -4.42
C GLY A 29 5.92 9.41 -3.97
N LEU A 30 5.39 10.21 -4.90
CA LEU A 30 4.20 11.04 -4.67
C LEU A 30 2.94 10.21 -4.33
N SER A 31 2.80 8.98 -4.85
CA SER A 31 1.64 8.14 -4.52
C SER A 31 1.55 7.84 -3.03
N GLY A 32 2.69 7.59 -2.38
CA GLY A 32 2.75 7.33 -0.94
C GLY A 32 2.37 8.55 -0.11
N ILE A 33 2.84 9.74 -0.51
CA ILE A 33 2.51 11.00 0.18
C ILE A 33 1.01 11.25 0.14
N PHE A 34 0.37 11.14 -1.04
CA PHE A 34 -1.07 11.36 -1.16
C PHE A 34 -1.89 10.30 -0.42
N ALA A 35 -1.48 9.02 -0.46
CA ALA A 35 -2.13 7.98 0.35
C ALA A 35 -2.08 8.30 1.85
N GLY A 36 -0.95 8.81 2.34
CA GLY A 36 -0.81 9.28 3.72
C GLY A 36 -1.70 10.48 4.04
N VAL A 37 -1.80 11.46 3.14
CA VAL A 37 -2.69 12.63 3.32
C VAL A 37 -4.15 12.20 3.42
N PHE A 38 -4.63 11.30 2.54
CA PHE A 38 -6.01 10.80 2.64
C PHE A 38 -6.23 9.99 3.92
N ALA A 39 -5.25 9.19 4.35
CA ALA A 39 -5.34 8.46 5.61
C ALA A 39 -5.45 9.39 6.82
N LEU A 40 -4.68 10.49 6.84
CA LEU A 40 -4.78 11.52 7.89
C LEU A 40 -6.13 12.23 7.88
N ILE A 41 -6.67 12.54 6.69
CA ILE A 41 -8.01 13.14 6.56
C ILE A 41 -9.07 12.18 7.10
N GLY A 42 -9.06 10.91 6.68
CA GLY A 42 -10.00 9.90 7.18
C GLY A 42 -9.89 9.69 8.70
N ALA A 43 -8.67 9.62 9.23
CA ALA A 43 -8.44 9.55 10.67
C ALA A 43 -9.02 10.78 11.41
N GLY A 44 -8.85 11.98 10.85
CA GLY A 44 -9.44 13.22 11.40
C GLY A 44 -10.97 13.23 11.33
N VAL A 45 -11.55 12.77 10.22
CA VAL A 45 -13.00 12.65 10.04
C VAL A 45 -13.59 11.63 11.03
N ALA A 46 -12.94 10.48 11.21
CA ALA A 46 -13.29 9.49 12.22
C ALA A 46 -13.17 10.05 13.64
N TYR A 47 -12.09 10.76 13.95
CA TYR A 47 -11.89 11.41 15.25
C TYR A 47 -13.03 12.37 15.58
N TRP A 48 -13.43 13.20 14.61
CA TRP A 48 -14.51 14.16 14.78
C TRP A 48 -15.87 13.47 14.92
N TYR A 49 -16.16 12.47 14.09
CA TYR A 49 -17.41 11.70 14.14
C TYR A 49 -17.60 10.99 15.49
N LEU A 50 -16.52 10.45 16.06
CA LEU A 50 -16.54 9.80 17.35
C LEU A 50 -16.64 10.77 18.53
N GLY A 51 -16.46 12.08 18.30
CA GLY A 51 -16.44 13.09 19.36
C GLY A 51 -15.42 12.75 20.45
N MET A 52 -14.24 12.27 20.04
CA MET A 52 -13.18 11.90 20.96
C MET A 52 -12.59 13.15 21.60
N ASP A 53 -12.42 13.12 22.91
CA ASP A 53 -11.74 14.14 23.70
C ASP A 53 -10.42 13.57 24.20
N TRP A 54 -9.34 14.34 24.13
CA TRP A 54 -8.00 13.88 24.53
C TRP A 54 -7.89 13.49 26.01
N SER A 55 -8.79 14.00 26.86
CA SER A 55 -8.75 13.80 28.32
C SER A 55 -9.59 12.62 28.83
N GLU A 56 -10.55 12.13 28.05
CA GLU A 56 -11.50 11.11 28.51
C GLU A 56 -11.54 9.89 27.59
N ARG A 57 -11.37 8.70 28.19
CA ARG A 57 -11.61 7.44 27.48
C ARG A 57 -13.11 7.24 27.32
N LYS A 58 -13.70 7.81 26.27
CA LYS A 58 -15.08 7.51 25.87
C LYS A 58 -15.16 6.10 25.31
N TYR A 59 -16.05 5.30 25.90
CA TYR A 59 -16.44 4.03 25.31
C TYR A 59 -17.44 4.32 24.18
N VAL A 60 -17.03 4.12 22.94
CA VAL A 60 -17.91 4.33 21.78
C VAL A 60 -18.74 3.07 21.56
N PRO A 61 -20.09 3.13 21.66
CA PRO A 61 -20.92 1.99 21.32
C PRO A 61 -20.83 1.69 19.82
N LEU A 62 -20.33 0.50 19.49
CA LEU A 62 -20.25 0.00 18.12
C LEU A 62 -21.65 -0.38 17.61
N THR A 63 -22.35 0.59 17.04
CA THR A 63 -23.70 0.42 16.47
C THR A 63 -23.60 0.15 14.97
N SER A 64 -24.64 -0.42 14.34
CA SER A 64 -24.71 -0.61 12.88
C SER A 64 -24.41 0.67 12.09
N ARG A 65 -24.84 1.84 12.61
CA ARG A 65 -24.55 3.15 12.01
C ARG A 65 -23.06 3.49 12.04
N THR A 66 -22.38 3.16 13.14
CA THR A 66 -20.94 3.36 13.33
C THR A 66 -20.14 2.49 12.35
N TYR A 67 -20.51 1.22 12.19
CA TYR A 67 -19.89 0.33 11.21
C TYR A 67 -20.10 0.81 9.77
N ALA A 68 -21.32 1.26 9.42
CA ALA A 68 -21.61 1.82 8.11
C ALA A 68 -20.78 3.08 7.83
N PHE A 69 -20.61 3.95 8.84
CA PHE A 69 -19.76 5.13 8.74
C PHE A 69 -18.28 4.75 8.49
N PHE A 70 -17.71 3.86 9.30
CA PHE A 70 -16.31 3.44 9.12
C PHE A 70 -16.07 2.75 7.77
N PHE A 71 -17.04 1.99 7.29
CA PHE A 71 -16.96 1.38 5.96
C PHE A 71 -16.99 2.43 4.85
N ALA A 72 -17.86 3.44 4.97
CA ALA A 72 -17.92 4.56 4.03
C ALA A 72 -16.64 5.41 4.07
N ASP A 73 -16.11 5.69 5.25
CA ASP A 73 -14.85 6.41 5.44
C ASP A 73 -13.67 5.63 4.84
N ALA A 74 -13.59 4.32 5.11
CA ALA A 74 -12.56 3.45 4.52
C ALA A 74 -12.61 3.46 2.98
N LEU A 75 -13.79 3.40 2.37
CA LEU A 75 -13.94 3.54 0.92
C LEU A 75 -13.57 4.95 0.44
N GLY A 76 -13.96 5.97 1.19
CA GLY A 76 -13.65 7.38 0.95
C GLY A 76 -12.15 7.69 0.99
N VAL A 77 -11.37 6.94 1.78
CA VAL A 77 -9.91 7.02 1.78
C VAL A 77 -9.29 6.14 0.68
N LEU A 78 -9.76 4.90 0.55
CA LEU A 78 -9.15 3.88 -0.31
C LEU A 78 -9.27 4.22 -1.80
N ILE A 79 -10.46 4.60 -2.26
CA ILE A 79 -10.72 4.89 -3.68
C ILE A 79 -9.85 6.03 -4.21
N PRO A 80 -9.82 7.23 -3.61
CA PRO A 80 -8.98 8.32 -4.10
C PRO A 80 -7.49 8.02 -3.92
N SER A 81 -7.09 7.31 -2.85
CA SER A 81 -5.69 6.90 -2.65
C SER A 81 -5.22 5.98 -3.79
N LEU A 82 -6.01 4.97 -4.15
CA LEU A 82 -5.70 4.06 -5.26
C LEU A 82 -5.73 4.80 -6.60
N ALA A 83 -6.73 5.63 -6.84
CA ALA A 83 -6.85 6.40 -8.08
C ALA A 83 -5.62 7.29 -8.31
N LEU A 84 -5.19 8.04 -7.28
CA LEU A 84 -3.99 8.88 -7.36
C LEU A 84 -2.70 8.06 -7.40
N ALA A 85 -2.63 6.93 -6.69
CA ALA A 85 -1.47 6.06 -6.77
C ALA A 85 -1.27 5.51 -8.18
N VAL A 86 -2.33 5.05 -8.83
CA VAL A 86 -2.31 4.59 -10.22
C VAL A 86 -1.99 5.76 -11.15
N TYR A 87 -2.62 6.92 -10.98
CA TYR A 87 -2.35 8.10 -11.81
C TYR A 87 -0.88 8.56 -11.74
N PHE A 88 -0.32 8.74 -10.54
CA PHE A 88 1.07 9.18 -10.39
C PHE A 88 2.07 8.12 -10.86
N THR A 89 1.81 6.84 -10.59
CA THR A 89 2.66 5.74 -11.04
C THR A 89 2.65 5.63 -12.57
N THR A 90 1.47 5.69 -13.20
CA THR A 90 1.34 5.64 -14.66
C THR A 90 2.02 6.84 -15.32
N ARG A 91 1.84 8.05 -14.78
CA ARG A 91 2.51 9.26 -15.26
C ARG A 91 4.03 9.14 -15.15
N GLN A 92 4.54 8.61 -14.04
CA GLN A 92 5.99 8.44 -13.82
C GLN A 92 6.58 7.39 -14.76
N ALA A 93 5.91 6.25 -14.95
CA ALA A 93 6.34 5.20 -15.87
C ALA A 93 6.37 5.69 -17.32
N LYS A 94 5.34 6.45 -17.76
CA LYS A 94 5.30 7.08 -19.09
C LYS A 94 6.48 8.05 -19.30
N LYS A 95 6.79 8.90 -18.31
CA LYS A 95 7.94 9.81 -18.37
C LYS A 95 9.28 9.08 -18.49
N ARG A 96 9.37 7.85 -17.97
CA ARG A 96 10.58 7.02 -17.99
C ARG A 96 10.62 6.01 -19.14
N GLY A 97 9.62 6.02 -20.04
CA GLY A 97 9.52 5.06 -21.14
C GLY A 97 9.33 3.60 -20.69
N GLN A 98 8.89 3.36 -19.47
CA GLN A 98 8.73 2.02 -18.89
C GLN A 98 7.29 1.51 -19.04
N LYS A 99 7.13 0.20 -19.24
CA LYS A 99 5.81 -0.44 -19.21
C LYS A 99 5.27 -0.44 -17.77
N ILE A 100 4.04 0.03 -17.60
CA ILE A 100 3.37 0.10 -16.28
C ILE A 100 2.97 -1.31 -15.81
N TRP A 101 2.54 -2.14 -16.76
CA TRP A 101 2.02 -3.47 -16.50
C TRP A 101 2.96 -4.51 -17.10
N ASP A 102 3.97 -4.91 -16.32
CA ASP A 102 4.87 -6.00 -16.66
C ASP A 102 4.70 -7.18 -15.68
N SER A 103 5.44 -8.26 -15.91
CA SER A 103 5.42 -9.45 -15.04
C SER A 103 5.83 -9.13 -13.59
N THR A 104 6.69 -8.14 -13.40
CA THR A 104 7.21 -7.73 -12.08
C THR A 104 6.13 -6.99 -11.30
N SER A 105 5.51 -5.97 -11.90
CA SER A 105 4.39 -5.22 -11.31
C SER A 105 3.21 -6.13 -10.99
N ARG A 106 2.87 -7.06 -11.89
CA ARG A 106 1.78 -8.01 -11.64
C ARG A 106 2.10 -8.93 -10.45
N ARG A 107 3.32 -9.47 -10.38
CA ARG A 107 3.75 -10.34 -9.28
C ARG A 107 3.71 -9.60 -7.95
N LEU A 108 4.24 -8.38 -7.91
CA LEU A 108 4.21 -7.52 -6.73
C LEU A 108 2.77 -7.27 -6.25
N LEU A 109 1.87 -6.86 -7.16
CA LEU A 109 0.48 -6.58 -6.79
C LEU A 109 -0.25 -7.81 -6.27
N VAL A 110 -0.06 -8.98 -6.89
CA VAL A 110 -0.67 -10.23 -6.43
C VAL A 110 -0.12 -10.63 -5.07
N ASN A 111 1.20 -10.56 -4.90
CA ASN A 111 1.85 -10.90 -3.64
C ASN A 111 1.45 -9.97 -2.50
N LEU A 112 1.26 -8.68 -2.77
CA LEU A 112 0.77 -7.72 -1.79
C LEU A 112 -0.73 -7.94 -1.48
N ALA A 113 -1.54 -8.22 -2.51
CA ALA A 113 -2.98 -8.38 -2.38
C ALA A 113 -3.39 -9.61 -1.58
N ILE A 114 -2.66 -10.74 -1.70
CA ILE A 114 -3.01 -11.98 -1.00
C ILE A 114 -3.07 -11.77 0.53
N PRO A 115 -2.02 -11.28 1.22
CA PRO A 115 -2.09 -11.01 2.66
C PRO A 115 -3.05 -9.88 3.02
N LEU A 116 -3.16 -8.83 2.20
CA LEU A 116 -4.08 -7.71 2.45
C LEU A 116 -5.55 -8.15 2.44
N VAL A 117 -5.96 -8.94 1.45
CA VAL A 117 -7.35 -9.42 1.34
C VAL A 117 -7.64 -10.43 2.44
N ALA A 118 -6.73 -11.38 2.70
CA ALA A 118 -6.88 -12.34 3.79
C ALA A 118 -6.99 -11.62 5.14
N GLY A 119 -6.13 -10.63 5.38
CA GLY A 119 -6.15 -9.79 6.56
C GLY A 119 -7.42 -8.97 6.69
N GLY A 120 -7.89 -8.35 5.61
CA GLY A 120 -9.13 -7.58 5.58
C GLY A 120 -10.35 -8.41 5.97
N ILE A 121 -10.47 -9.64 5.43
CA ILE A 121 -11.54 -10.58 5.81
C ILE A 121 -11.42 -10.96 7.29
N PHE A 122 -10.22 -11.26 7.76
CA PHE A 122 -9.96 -11.61 9.16
C PHE A 122 -10.30 -10.46 10.13
N ILE A 123 -9.87 -9.24 9.81
CA ILE A 123 -10.14 -8.02 10.58
C ILE A 123 -11.65 -7.74 10.62
N PHE A 124 -12.35 -7.92 9.50
CA PHE A 124 -13.79 -7.76 9.45
C PHE A 124 -14.50 -8.72 10.42
N ALA A 125 -14.05 -9.98 10.50
CA ALA A 125 -14.56 -10.93 11.47
C ALA A 125 -14.19 -10.55 12.93
N LEU A 126 -13.02 -9.96 13.16
CA LEU A 126 -12.58 -9.50 14.48
C LEU A 126 -13.40 -8.33 15.02
N LEU A 127 -13.94 -7.46 14.17
CA LEU A 127 -14.73 -6.28 14.58
C LEU A 127 -15.92 -6.62 15.50
N GLN A 128 -16.47 -7.84 15.39
CA GLN A 128 -17.59 -8.30 16.20
C GLN A 128 -17.15 -9.08 17.45
N ARG A 129 -15.96 -9.70 17.43
CA ARG A 129 -15.51 -10.65 18.46
C ARG A 129 -14.47 -10.07 19.41
N ALA A 130 -13.51 -9.33 18.87
CA ALA A 130 -12.36 -8.82 19.59
C ALA A 130 -11.83 -7.53 18.92
N PRO A 131 -12.55 -6.39 19.05
CA PRO A 131 -12.17 -5.13 18.39
C PRO A 131 -10.80 -4.60 18.83
N VAL A 132 -10.36 -4.94 20.05
CA VAL A 132 -9.01 -4.58 20.57
C VAL A 132 -7.88 -5.18 19.72
N LEU A 133 -8.12 -6.30 19.03
CA LEU A 133 -7.14 -6.97 18.19
C LEU A 133 -7.08 -6.42 16.75
N VAL A 134 -7.96 -5.49 16.38
CA VAL A 134 -8.01 -4.94 15.02
C VAL A 134 -6.72 -4.20 14.67
N ALA A 135 -6.25 -3.31 15.54
CA ALA A 135 -5.02 -2.54 15.32
C ALA A 135 -3.74 -3.39 15.22
N PRO A 136 -3.48 -4.38 16.10
CA PRO A 136 -2.32 -5.25 15.92
C PRO A 136 -2.49 -6.16 14.70
N ALA A 137 -3.70 -6.64 14.38
CA ALA A 137 -3.93 -7.46 13.21
C ALA A 137 -3.67 -6.69 11.90
N THR A 138 -4.12 -5.44 11.77
CA THR A 138 -3.84 -4.60 10.58
C THR A 138 -2.33 -4.46 10.34
N LEU A 139 -1.56 -4.21 11.39
CA LEU A 139 -0.10 -4.09 11.30
C LEU A 139 0.58 -5.40 10.88
N ILE A 140 0.13 -6.54 11.43
CA ILE A 140 0.68 -7.86 11.07
C ILE A 140 0.43 -8.17 9.59
N PHE A 141 -0.81 -8.04 9.12
CA PHE A 141 -1.13 -8.34 7.72
C PHE A 141 -0.50 -7.35 6.75
N TYR A 142 -0.33 -6.08 7.15
CA TYR A 142 0.45 -5.12 6.38
C TYR A 142 1.93 -5.52 6.28
N GLY A 143 2.55 -5.91 7.40
CA GLY A 143 3.93 -6.41 7.41
C GLY A 143 4.10 -7.65 6.53
N LEU A 144 3.17 -8.61 6.62
CA LEU A 144 3.15 -9.80 5.77
C LEU A 144 2.99 -9.47 4.28
N ALA A 145 2.16 -8.47 3.95
CA ALA A 145 2.02 -7.99 2.58
C ALA A 145 3.34 -7.43 2.04
N LEU A 146 4.06 -6.62 2.84
CA LEU A 146 5.35 -6.07 2.45
C LEU A 146 6.45 -7.12 2.31
N VAL A 147 6.47 -8.16 3.16
CA VAL A 147 7.46 -9.24 3.09
C VAL A 147 7.22 -10.13 1.86
N ASN A 148 5.96 -10.31 1.45
CA ASN A 148 5.61 -11.13 0.30
C ASN A 148 5.80 -10.42 -1.05
N ALA A 149 5.63 -9.09 -1.08
CA ALA A 149 5.68 -8.23 -2.26
C ALA A 149 7.08 -8.16 -2.92
#